data_AF-A0A6I5X269-F1
#
_entry.id   AF-A0A6I5X269-F1
#
_cell.length_a   1.000
_cell.length_b   1.000
_cell.length_c   1.000
_cell.angle_alpha   90.00
_cell.angle_beta   90.00
_cell.angle_gamma   90.00
#
_symmetry.space_group_name_H-M   'P 1'
#
loop_
_entity.id
_entity.type
_entity.pdbx_description
1 polymer ?
#
loop_
_entity_poly.entity_id
_entity_poly.type
_entity_poly.pdbx_seq_one_letter_code
_entity_poly.pdbx_strand_id
1 'polypeptide(L)'
;MTVSALLRAHPVIDGHNDLLWEARARVGYDFDRLDVGAGGTPTHTDLPRLRQGGVGGQFWSVFVPASLTGDAAVSATLEQIDAGHQLVARYADQLAFARTADEVEAAWAGGRIASLLGAEGGHSINSSLATLRMLHVLGVRYLTLTHNSNVPWADSATDARVHGGLSPFGVEVVREMNRIGMLVDLSHVSAETMRHALRVAQVPAIFSHSSAQAVCDSPRNAPDDVLEALRDNGGVCMVTFVPSFVNPQAAAWRAEGTAQAASEGITPADADEFAAFFAAYRERVPEPPATLADVVAHVEHVREVAGVDHVGLGGDYDGVEVLPEGLEDVTGYRRLLEALAERGWSDEDLGKLASGNILRVMREAESGARALQEQRGPSLATISELDG
;
A
#
# COMPACT_ATOMS: atom_id res chain seq x y z
N MET A 1 -11.72 24.46 10.00
CA MET A 1 -11.22 24.00 11.34
C MET A 1 -9.68 24.10 11.30
N THR A 2 -8.93 24.08 12.40
CA THR A 2 -7.46 23.89 12.27
C THR A 2 -7.19 22.45 11.85
N VAL A 3 -6.14 22.16 11.06
CA VAL A 3 -5.81 20.78 10.67
C VAL A 3 -5.58 19.88 11.88
N SER A 4 -4.98 20.40 12.96
CA SER A 4 -4.87 19.66 14.23
C SER A 4 -6.22 19.30 14.86
N ALA A 5 -7.26 20.12 14.68
CA ALA A 5 -8.60 19.81 15.15
C ALA A 5 -9.33 18.82 14.22
N LEU A 6 -9.11 18.94 12.90
CA LEU A 6 -9.58 17.96 11.91
C LEU A 6 -9.02 16.57 12.24
N LEU A 7 -7.71 16.44 12.42
CA LEU A 7 -7.03 15.16 12.68
C LEU A 7 -7.41 14.51 14.02
N ARG A 8 -8.05 15.25 14.95
CA ARG A 8 -8.64 14.62 16.15
C ARG A 8 -9.98 13.94 15.86
N ALA A 9 -10.71 14.40 14.86
CA ALA A 9 -12.00 13.83 14.45
C ALA A 9 -11.83 12.80 13.32
N HIS A 10 -10.92 13.09 12.39
CA HIS A 10 -10.60 12.30 11.20
C HIS A 10 -9.09 12.11 11.13
N PRO A 11 -8.50 11.27 11.99
CA PRO A 11 -7.08 11.00 11.92
C PRO A 11 -6.74 10.30 10.59
N VAL A 12 -5.48 10.34 10.18
CA VAL A 12 -5.03 9.67 8.95
C VAL A 12 -5.09 8.16 9.13
N ILE A 13 -5.65 7.46 8.14
CA ILE A 13 -5.43 6.04 7.90
C ILE A 13 -4.47 5.94 6.72
N ASP A 14 -3.25 5.53 6.99
CA ASP A 14 -2.25 5.34 5.96
C ASP A 14 -2.31 3.93 5.37
N GLY A 15 -2.26 3.84 4.04
CA GLY A 15 -2.45 2.61 3.27
C GLY A 15 -1.25 1.67 3.22
N HIS A 16 -0.03 2.14 3.48
CA HIS A 16 1.18 1.33 3.32
C HIS A 16 2.39 1.89 4.08
N ASN A 17 2.94 1.06 4.96
CA ASN A 17 4.15 1.35 5.74
C ASN A 17 4.92 0.06 6.04
N ASP A 18 6.21 0.05 5.72
CA ASP A 18 7.09 -1.13 5.77
C ASP A 18 7.92 -1.26 7.04
N LEU A 19 7.52 -0.60 8.14
CA LEU A 19 8.20 -0.70 9.43
C LEU A 19 8.50 -2.16 9.86
N LEU A 20 7.62 -3.11 9.51
CA LEU A 20 7.85 -4.53 9.81
C LEU A 20 9.03 -5.11 9.03
N TRP A 21 9.19 -4.77 7.76
CA TRP A 21 10.37 -5.17 6.98
C TRP A 21 11.65 -4.50 7.52
N GLU A 22 11.60 -3.22 7.87
CA GLU A 22 12.74 -2.54 8.52
C GLU A 22 13.11 -3.18 9.86
N ALA A 23 12.11 -3.57 10.67
CA ALA A 23 12.32 -4.30 11.92
C ALA A 23 12.97 -5.68 11.68
N ARG A 24 12.55 -6.39 10.62
CA ARG A 24 13.20 -7.64 10.19
C ARG A 24 14.68 -7.41 9.90
N ALA A 25 14.98 -6.46 9.02
CA ALA A 25 16.31 -6.23 8.50
C ALA A 25 17.28 -5.71 9.57
N ARG A 26 16.83 -4.80 10.44
CA ARG A 26 17.70 -4.15 11.43
C ARG A 26 17.93 -4.97 12.69
N VAL A 27 16.88 -5.59 13.20
CA VAL A 27 16.88 -6.17 14.55
C VAL A 27 16.29 -7.57 14.63
N GLY A 28 15.88 -8.17 13.51
CA GLY A 28 15.25 -9.49 13.51
C GLY A 28 13.96 -9.52 14.33
N TYR A 29 13.16 -8.46 14.23
CA TYR A 29 11.91 -8.24 14.99
C TYR A 29 12.07 -8.05 16.51
N ASP A 30 13.28 -7.82 17.00
CA ASP A 30 13.50 -7.46 18.39
C ASP A 30 13.08 -5.99 18.66
N PHE A 31 11.82 -5.80 19.04
CA PHE A 31 11.25 -4.49 19.40
C PHE A 31 11.77 -3.92 20.74
N ASP A 32 12.59 -4.65 21.51
CA ASP A 32 13.38 -4.03 22.60
C ASP A 32 14.58 -3.26 22.02
N ARG A 33 15.13 -3.71 20.88
CA ARG A 33 16.25 -3.04 20.19
C ARG A 33 15.80 -1.97 19.20
N LEU A 34 14.58 -2.08 18.67
CA LEU A 34 13.91 -1.04 17.89
C LEU A 34 12.67 -0.56 18.64
N ASP A 35 12.89 0.22 19.72
CA ASP A 35 11.80 0.69 20.55
C ASP A 35 11.04 1.87 19.92
N VAL A 36 10.06 1.54 19.08
CA VAL A 36 9.19 2.54 18.42
C VAL A 36 8.28 3.27 19.41
N GLY A 37 8.08 2.75 20.62
CA GLY A 37 7.26 3.40 21.65
C GLY A 37 7.95 4.60 22.29
N ALA A 38 9.27 4.53 22.47
CA ALA A 38 10.07 5.64 22.99
C ALA A 38 10.33 6.73 21.95
N GLY A 39 10.35 6.36 20.67
CA GLY A 39 10.65 7.24 19.55
C GLY A 39 12.14 7.53 19.35
N GLY A 40 12.44 8.33 18.33
CA GLY A 40 13.83 8.61 17.94
C GLY A 40 14.51 7.42 17.25
N THR A 41 13.70 6.56 16.62
CA THR A 41 14.19 5.43 15.83
C THR A 41 14.86 5.92 14.54
N PRO A 42 15.78 5.14 13.96
CA PRO A 42 16.41 5.47 12.67
C PRO A 42 15.47 5.24 11.46
N THR A 43 14.24 4.81 11.70
CA THR A 43 13.18 4.58 10.72
C THR A 43 12.42 5.89 10.45
N HIS A 44 11.57 5.90 9.43
CA HIS A 44 10.59 6.96 9.21
C HIS A 44 9.46 6.92 10.25
N THR A 45 9.29 5.79 10.94
CA THR A 45 8.14 5.56 11.83
C THR A 45 8.55 5.31 13.28
N ASP A 46 7.93 6.06 14.20
CA ASP A 46 7.77 5.69 15.61
C ASP A 46 6.45 6.24 16.17
N LEU A 47 6.02 5.76 17.34
CA LEU A 47 4.71 6.10 17.91
C LEU A 47 4.58 7.59 18.23
N PRO A 48 5.58 8.28 18.82
CA PRO A 48 5.51 9.74 18.99
C PRO A 48 5.32 10.49 17.67
N ARG A 49 6.06 10.14 16.61
CA ARG A 49 5.93 10.78 15.30
C ARG A 49 4.59 10.46 14.63
N LEU A 50 4.06 9.24 14.73
CA LEU A 50 2.72 8.90 14.23
C LEU A 50 1.65 9.79 14.87
N ARG A 51 1.72 10.00 16.19
CA ARG A 51 0.81 10.90 16.91
C ARG A 51 0.97 12.35 16.45
N GLN A 52 2.20 12.81 16.28
CA GLN A 52 2.48 14.16 15.79
C GLN A 52 1.96 14.38 14.36
N GLY A 53 2.04 13.36 13.50
CA GLY A 53 1.47 13.37 12.15
C GLY A 53 -0.05 13.27 12.11
N GLY A 54 -0.69 12.90 13.22
CA GLY A 54 -2.13 12.67 13.29
C GLY A 54 -2.57 11.35 12.68
N VAL A 55 -1.68 10.36 12.64
CA VAL A 55 -2.01 9.00 12.21
C VAL A 55 -2.83 8.30 13.29
N GLY A 56 -4.01 7.82 12.89
CA GLY A 56 -4.93 7.06 13.74
C GLY A 56 -5.15 5.64 13.24
N GLY A 57 -4.80 5.34 12.00
CA GLY A 57 -4.77 3.96 11.50
C GLY A 57 -3.57 3.74 10.58
N GLN A 58 -3.04 2.53 10.60
CA GLN A 58 -1.95 2.12 9.72
C GLN A 58 -2.25 0.73 9.19
N PHE A 59 -2.20 0.58 7.87
CA PHE A 59 -1.96 -0.73 7.27
C PHE A 59 -0.46 -0.99 7.30
N TRP A 60 -0.03 -1.87 8.20
CA TRP A 60 1.34 -2.35 8.26
C TRP A 60 1.54 -3.36 7.14
N SER A 61 2.49 -3.08 6.25
CA SER A 61 2.85 -3.99 5.19
C SER A 61 3.46 -5.25 5.78
N VAL A 62 2.97 -6.41 5.35
CA VAL A 62 3.60 -7.71 5.59
C VAL A 62 4.37 -8.17 4.35
N PHE A 63 4.98 -7.20 3.67
CA PHE A 63 5.86 -7.38 2.51
C PHE A 63 6.91 -8.46 2.73
N VAL A 64 7.14 -9.24 1.67
CA VAL A 64 8.32 -10.07 1.51
C VAL A 64 8.84 -9.96 0.08
N PRO A 65 10.16 -10.00 -0.16
CA PRO A 65 10.72 -9.83 -1.50
C PRO A 65 10.30 -10.95 -2.44
N ALA A 66 10.10 -10.62 -3.72
CA ALA A 66 9.70 -11.57 -4.76
C ALA A 66 10.76 -12.65 -5.06
N SER A 67 12.00 -12.47 -4.57
CA SER A 67 13.04 -13.51 -4.60
C SER A 67 12.71 -14.71 -3.70
N LEU A 68 11.88 -14.51 -2.67
CA LEU A 68 11.29 -15.60 -1.91
C LEU A 68 10.08 -16.13 -2.69
N THR A 69 10.09 -17.43 -2.97
CA THR A 69 9.02 -18.11 -3.72
C THR A 69 8.55 -19.37 -2.99
N GLY A 70 7.42 -19.93 -3.40
CA GLY A 70 6.91 -21.16 -2.82
C GLY A 70 6.62 -21.03 -1.32
N ASP A 71 6.92 -22.08 -0.57
CA ASP A 71 6.71 -22.13 0.88
C ASP A 71 7.59 -21.13 1.66
N ALA A 72 8.72 -20.70 1.09
CA ALA A 72 9.58 -19.70 1.71
C ALA A 72 8.91 -18.31 1.75
N ALA A 73 8.21 -17.93 0.68
CA ALA A 73 7.43 -16.69 0.64
C ALA A 73 6.30 -16.70 1.68
N VAL A 74 5.57 -17.84 1.76
CA VAL A 74 4.49 -18.01 2.73
C VAL A 74 5.03 -17.94 4.16
N SER A 75 6.12 -18.65 4.45
CA SER A 75 6.73 -18.66 5.79
C SER A 75 7.21 -17.27 6.21
N ALA A 76 7.89 -16.55 5.32
CA ALA A 76 8.32 -15.17 5.60
C ALA A 76 7.12 -14.22 5.78
N THR A 77 6.03 -14.41 5.02
CA THR A 77 4.80 -13.62 5.20
C THR A 77 4.18 -13.89 6.57
N LEU A 78 4.19 -15.14 7.03
CA LEU A 78 3.73 -15.49 8.39
C LEU A 78 4.61 -14.86 9.47
N GLU A 79 5.93 -14.80 9.28
CA GLU A 79 6.86 -14.09 10.18
C GLU A 79 6.55 -12.59 10.24
N GLN A 80 6.26 -11.94 9.10
CA GLN A 80 5.83 -10.54 9.05
C GLN A 80 4.49 -10.32 9.78
N ILE A 81 3.52 -11.20 9.57
CA ILE A 81 2.23 -11.14 10.27
C ILE A 81 2.43 -11.27 11.78
N ASP A 82 3.24 -12.24 12.22
CA ASP A 82 3.58 -12.43 13.63
C ASP A 82 4.26 -11.18 14.21
N ALA A 83 5.22 -10.59 13.50
CA ALA A 83 5.84 -9.33 13.90
C ALA A 83 4.82 -8.19 14.07
N GLY A 84 3.82 -8.09 13.18
CA GLY A 84 2.71 -7.15 13.33
C GLY A 84 1.89 -7.38 14.61
N HIS A 85 1.60 -8.64 14.95
CA HIS A 85 0.93 -8.98 16.22
C HIS A 85 1.81 -8.68 17.44
N GLN A 86 3.12 -8.98 17.36
CA GLN A 86 4.08 -8.67 18.42
C GLN A 86 4.21 -7.17 18.67
N LEU A 87 4.30 -6.36 17.61
CA LEU A 87 4.33 -4.90 17.67
C LEU A 87 3.11 -4.37 18.43
N VAL A 88 1.91 -4.80 18.02
CA VAL A 88 0.67 -4.34 18.64
C VAL A 88 0.54 -4.82 20.09
N ALA A 89 0.95 -6.06 20.39
CA ALA A 89 0.91 -6.60 21.74
C ALA A 89 1.87 -5.88 22.69
N ARG A 90 3.08 -5.56 22.21
CA ARG A 90 4.08 -4.84 22.99
C ARG A 90 3.64 -3.42 23.36
N TYR A 91 3.00 -2.72 22.43
CA TYR A 91 2.55 -1.34 22.60
C TYR A 91 1.02 -1.24 22.72
N ALA A 92 0.39 -2.20 23.41
CA ALA A 92 -1.08 -2.33 23.45
C ALA A 92 -1.82 -1.16 24.12
N ASP A 93 -1.12 -0.32 24.88
CA ASP A 93 -1.61 0.94 25.43
C ASP A 93 -1.72 2.05 24.37
N GLN A 94 -0.96 1.95 23.28
CA GLN A 94 -0.91 2.93 22.19
C GLN A 94 -1.48 2.41 20.87
N LEU A 95 -1.41 1.10 20.63
CA LEU A 95 -1.84 0.41 19.42
C LEU A 95 -3.02 -0.52 19.70
N ALA A 96 -3.86 -0.73 18.70
CA ALA A 96 -4.95 -1.70 18.75
C ALA A 96 -5.04 -2.45 17.41
N PHE A 97 -5.04 -3.78 17.45
CA PHE A 97 -5.23 -4.57 16.24
C PHE A 97 -6.65 -4.37 15.72
N ALA A 98 -6.80 -4.11 14.43
CA ALA A 98 -8.09 -3.89 13.79
C ALA A 98 -8.21 -4.70 12.49
N ARG A 99 -9.40 -5.25 12.30
CA ARG A 99 -9.80 -6.10 11.17
C ARG A 99 -11.00 -5.54 10.42
N THR A 100 -11.70 -4.58 11.00
CA THR A 100 -12.90 -3.99 10.39
C THR A 100 -12.87 -2.48 10.57
N ALA A 101 -13.66 -1.77 9.77
CA ALA A 101 -13.83 -0.33 9.93
C ALA A 101 -14.32 0.04 11.35
N ASP A 102 -15.22 -0.77 11.92
CA ASP A 102 -15.74 -0.55 13.27
C ASP A 102 -14.67 -0.79 14.35
N GLU A 103 -13.75 -1.76 14.16
CA GLU A 103 -12.62 -1.97 15.06
C GLU A 103 -11.61 -0.81 14.98
N VAL A 104 -11.44 -0.18 13.81
CA VAL A 104 -10.63 1.03 13.65
C VAL A 104 -11.20 2.17 14.49
N GLU A 105 -12.50 2.45 14.36
CA GLU A 105 -13.15 3.51 15.15
C GLU A 105 -13.18 3.18 16.65
N ALA A 106 -13.31 1.90 17.03
CA ALA A 106 -13.20 1.47 18.42
C ALA A 106 -11.79 1.71 19.00
N ALA A 107 -10.73 1.55 18.19
CA ALA A 107 -9.37 1.91 18.59
C ALA A 107 -9.26 3.41 18.87
N TRP A 108 -9.83 4.25 18.01
CA TRP A 108 -9.83 5.71 18.17
C TRP A 108 -10.60 6.16 19.41
N ALA A 109 -11.76 5.55 19.68
CA ALA A 109 -12.53 5.81 20.90
C ALA A 109 -11.73 5.47 22.18
N GLY A 110 -10.83 4.49 22.09
CA GLY A 110 -9.86 4.15 23.14
C GLY A 110 -8.57 4.98 23.13
N GLY A 111 -8.45 5.97 22.23
CA GLY A 111 -7.26 6.80 22.09
C GLY A 111 -6.05 6.09 21.48
N ARG A 112 -6.24 4.94 20.81
CA ARG A 112 -5.18 4.11 20.23
C ARG A 112 -5.11 4.24 18.72
N ILE A 113 -3.95 3.95 18.13
CA ILE A 113 -3.79 3.85 16.68
C ILE A 113 -4.25 2.46 16.25
N ALA A 114 -5.20 2.40 15.32
CA ALA A 114 -5.63 1.15 14.71
C ALA A 114 -4.51 0.56 13.85
N SER A 115 -4.23 -0.72 14.01
CA SER A 115 -3.18 -1.45 13.31
C SER A 115 -3.81 -2.56 12.50
N LEU A 116 -3.79 -2.41 11.19
CA LEU A 116 -4.25 -3.40 10.21
C LEU A 116 -3.02 -3.99 9.49
N LEU A 117 -3.22 -5.11 8.80
CA LEU A 117 -2.15 -5.76 8.01
C LEU A 117 -2.53 -5.78 6.52
N GLY A 118 -1.55 -5.56 5.65
CA GLY A 118 -1.70 -5.66 4.20
C GLY A 118 -0.57 -6.46 3.59
N ALA A 119 -0.89 -7.49 2.80
CA ALA A 119 0.13 -8.30 2.14
C ALA A 119 0.50 -7.68 0.79
N GLU A 120 1.79 -7.66 0.49
CA GLU A 120 2.31 -6.99 -0.69
C GLU A 120 2.90 -7.99 -1.68
N GLY A 121 2.04 -8.46 -2.58
CA GLY A 121 2.40 -9.34 -3.69
C GLY A 121 1.78 -10.74 -3.58
N GLY A 122 1.21 -11.19 -4.70
CA GLY A 122 0.52 -12.48 -4.81
C GLY A 122 1.41 -13.71 -4.58
N HIS A 123 2.73 -13.58 -4.55
CA HIS A 123 3.65 -14.67 -4.20
C HIS A 123 3.46 -15.11 -2.73
N SER A 124 2.97 -14.24 -1.84
CA SER A 124 2.64 -14.57 -0.45
C SER A 124 1.58 -15.67 -0.29
N ILE A 125 0.76 -15.92 -1.32
CA ILE A 125 -0.25 -17.00 -1.27
C ILE A 125 0.20 -18.29 -1.94
N ASN A 126 1.38 -18.30 -2.59
CA ASN A 126 1.91 -19.44 -3.34
C ASN A 126 0.85 -20.12 -4.24
N SER A 127 0.09 -19.31 -5.00
CA SER A 127 -1.01 -19.74 -5.87
C SER A 127 -2.04 -20.67 -5.19
N SER A 128 -2.29 -20.46 -3.90
CA SER A 128 -3.24 -21.23 -3.09
C SER A 128 -4.34 -20.34 -2.51
N LEU A 129 -5.57 -20.58 -2.94
CA LEU A 129 -6.75 -19.90 -2.40
C LEU A 129 -6.99 -20.24 -0.91
N ALA A 130 -6.54 -21.42 -0.46
CA ALA A 130 -6.58 -21.77 0.96
C ALA A 130 -5.58 -20.93 1.78
N THR A 131 -4.38 -20.71 1.25
CA THR A 131 -3.38 -19.84 1.89
C THR A 131 -3.90 -18.41 1.97
N LEU A 132 -4.48 -17.87 0.88
CA LEU A 132 -5.16 -16.57 0.85
C LEU A 132 -6.19 -16.42 1.98
N ARG A 133 -7.09 -17.41 2.13
CA ARG A 133 -8.07 -17.44 3.23
C ARG A 133 -7.42 -17.45 4.61
N MET A 134 -6.31 -18.18 4.78
CA MET A 134 -5.61 -18.21 6.06
C MET A 134 -4.92 -16.90 6.39
N LEU A 135 -4.33 -16.20 5.41
CA LEU A 135 -3.80 -14.84 5.63
C LEU A 135 -4.91 -13.89 6.11
N HIS A 136 -6.11 -13.98 5.53
CA HIS A 136 -7.26 -13.20 6.00
C HIS A 136 -7.66 -13.53 7.45
N VAL A 137 -7.69 -14.82 7.82
CA VAL A 137 -7.96 -15.28 9.20
C VAL A 137 -6.94 -14.71 10.18
N LEU A 138 -5.66 -14.67 9.78
CA LEU A 138 -4.57 -14.12 10.59
C LEU A 138 -4.60 -12.57 10.70
N GLY A 139 -5.48 -11.92 9.94
CA GLY A 139 -5.77 -10.49 10.07
C GLY A 139 -5.36 -9.62 8.87
N VAL A 140 -4.84 -10.22 7.79
CA VAL A 140 -4.53 -9.47 6.56
C VAL A 140 -5.82 -8.97 5.90
N ARG A 141 -5.85 -7.70 5.49
CA ARG A 141 -7.05 -7.02 4.97
C ARG A 141 -6.94 -6.49 3.55
N TYR A 142 -5.75 -6.43 2.98
CA TYR A 142 -5.57 -6.34 1.53
C TYR A 142 -4.48 -7.30 1.06
N LEU A 143 -4.51 -7.61 -0.23
CA LEU A 143 -3.39 -8.22 -0.94
C LEU A 143 -3.12 -7.43 -2.23
N THR A 144 -1.92 -6.90 -2.35
CA THR A 144 -1.39 -6.35 -3.60
C THR A 144 -1.16 -7.52 -4.56
N LEU A 145 -1.76 -7.50 -5.76
CA LEU A 145 -1.78 -8.70 -6.60
C LEU A 145 -0.38 -9.11 -7.10
N THR A 146 0.52 -8.15 -7.28
CA THR A 146 1.95 -8.36 -7.57
C THR A 146 2.78 -7.43 -6.69
N HIS A 147 4.09 -7.69 -6.60
CA HIS A 147 5.06 -6.66 -6.22
C HIS A 147 5.79 -6.22 -7.51
N ASN A 148 7.11 -6.02 -7.49
CA ASN A 148 7.89 -5.61 -8.65
C ASN A 148 8.12 -6.68 -9.73
N SER A 149 7.65 -7.91 -9.51
CA SER A 149 7.75 -9.02 -10.46
C SER A 149 6.39 -9.65 -10.71
N ASN A 150 6.22 -10.26 -11.89
CA ASN A 150 5.06 -11.05 -12.21
C ASN A 150 4.90 -12.22 -11.22
N VAL A 151 3.65 -12.58 -10.96
CA VAL A 151 3.30 -13.87 -10.34
C VAL A 151 2.68 -14.78 -11.41
N PRO A 152 2.53 -16.10 -11.17
CA PRO A 152 2.03 -17.02 -12.19
C PRO A 152 0.64 -16.70 -12.77
N TRP A 153 -0.08 -15.72 -12.21
CA TRP A 153 -1.47 -15.39 -12.55
C TRP A 153 -1.76 -13.88 -12.68
N ALA A 154 -0.75 -13.00 -12.55
CA ALA A 154 -0.91 -11.56 -12.71
C ALA A 154 0.38 -10.86 -13.16
N ASP A 155 0.23 -9.86 -14.03
CA ASP A 155 1.34 -9.04 -14.52
C ASP A 155 1.62 -7.82 -13.62
N SER A 156 2.89 -7.58 -13.32
CA SER A 156 3.44 -6.41 -12.62
C SER A 156 3.71 -5.26 -13.60
N ALA A 157 3.65 -4.02 -13.13
CA ALA A 157 3.96 -2.84 -13.94
C ALA A 157 5.45 -2.69 -14.27
N THR A 158 6.32 -3.34 -13.49
CA THR A 158 7.78 -3.23 -13.61
C THR A 158 8.42 -4.49 -14.19
N ASP A 159 7.63 -5.34 -14.82
CA ASP A 159 8.08 -6.59 -15.43
C ASP A 159 7.53 -6.74 -16.86
N ALA A 160 8.04 -7.73 -17.59
CA ALA A 160 7.59 -8.04 -18.93
C ALA A 160 6.14 -8.54 -18.94
N ARG A 161 5.39 -8.17 -19.96
CA ARG A 161 4.00 -8.65 -20.15
C ARG A 161 3.95 -10.17 -20.38
N VAL A 162 3.20 -10.92 -19.58
CA VAL A 162 3.00 -12.38 -19.74
C VAL A 162 1.53 -12.72 -19.97
N HIS A 163 0.65 -12.31 -19.07
CA HIS A 163 -0.77 -12.69 -19.07
C HIS A 163 -1.65 -11.69 -19.85
N GLY A 164 -1.16 -10.46 -20.02
CA GLY A 164 -1.98 -9.34 -20.45
C GLY A 164 -2.95 -8.87 -19.38
N GLY A 165 -2.51 -8.87 -18.12
CA GLY A 165 -3.31 -8.54 -16.95
C GLY A 165 -3.43 -9.70 -15.97
N LEU A 166 -4.64 -10.22 -15.80
CA LEU A 166 -4.93 -11.40 -14.97
C LEU A 166 -5.19 -12.65 -15.83
N SER A 167 -4.65 -13.79 -15.40
CA SER A 167 -5.02 -15.12 -15.90
C SER A 167 -6.40 -15.55 -15.39
N PRO A 168 -6.99 -16.66 -15.90
CA PRO A 168 -8.20 -17.25 -15.30
C PRO A 168 -8.08 -17.54 -13.80
N PHE A 169 -6.95 -18.06 -13.31
CA PHE A 169 -6.71 -18.21 -11.88
C PHE A 169 -6.63 -16.86 -11.16
N GLY A 170 -5.99 -15.84 -11.76
CA GLY A 170 -5.93 -14.49 -11.19
C GLY A 170 -7.31 -13.84 -11.02
N VAL A 171 -8.23 -14.08 -11.96
CA VAL A 171 -9.65 -13.71 -11.84
C VAL A 171 -10.30 -14.41 -10.65
N GLU A 172 -9.98 -15.68 -10.42
CA GLU A 172 -10.52 -16.44 -9.28
C GLU A 172 -9.93 -16.00 -7.94
N VAL A 173 -8.66 -15.58 -7.91
CA VAL A 173 -8.04 -14.92 -6.74
C VAL A 173 -8.84 -13.66 -6.36
N VAL A 174 -9.08 -12.75 -7.32
CA VAL A 174 -9.88 -11.53 -7.08
C VAL A 174 -11.28 -11.86 -6.54
N ARG A 175 -11.94 -12.89 -7.11
CA ARG A 175 -13.26 -13.33 -6.64
C ARG A 175 -13.23 -13.89 -5.22
N GLU A 176 -12.21 -14.64 -4.85
CA GLU A 176 -12.10 -15.17 -3.50
C GLU A 176 -11.77 -14.06 -2.50
N MET A 177 -10.93 -13.09 -2.88
CA MET A 177 -10.68 -11.87 -2.10
C MET A 177 -11.98 -11.11 -1.80
N ASN A 178 -12.79 -10.84 -2.84
CA ASN A 178 -14.10 -10.19 -2.65
C ASN A 178 -15.02 -11.00 -1.73
N ARG A 179 -15.04 -12.33 -1.85
CA ARG A 179 -15.88 -13.21 -1.02
C ARG A 179 -15.47 -13.19 0.45
N ILE A 180 -14.18 -13.10 0.74
CA ILE A 180 -13.69 -13.10 2.14
C ILE A 180 -13.61 -11.70 2.76
N GLY A 181 -13.78 -10.64 1.96
CA GLY A 181 -13.64 -9.26 2.42
C GLY A 181 -12.19 -8.80 2.52
N MET A 182 -11.29 -9.41 1.74
CA MET A 182 -9.94 -8.90 1.54
C MET A 182 -9.97 -7.90 0.38
N LEU A 183 -9.51 -6.68 0.63
CA LEU A 183 -9.42 -5.63 -0.38
C LEU A 183 -8.42 -6.04 -1.48
N VAL A 184 -8.83 -5.84 -2.72
CA VAL A 184 -7.98 -6.02 -3.90
C VAL A 184 -7.12 -4.78 -4.05
N ASP A 185 -5.82 -4.92 -3.83
CA ASP A 185 -4.87 -3.82 -3.99
C ASP A 185 -4.19 -3.88 -5.35
N LEU A 186 -4.27 -2.75 -6.07
CA LEU A 186 -3.83 -2.54 -7.43
C LEU A 186 -2.54 -1.72 -7.51
N SER A 187 -1.93 -1.36 -6.38
CA SER A 187 -0.53 -0.93 -6.40
C SER A 187 0.36 -2.03 -7.00
N HIS A 188 1.51 -1.66 -7.57
CA HIS A 188 2.47 -2.49 -8.32
C HIS A 188 2.00 -3.12 -9.64
N VAL A 189 0.72 -3.43 -9.81
CA VAL A 189 0.25 -4.23 -10.94
C VAL A 189 0.31 -3.46 -12.26
N SER A 190 0.43 -4.17 -13.38
CA SER A 190 0.39 -3.53 -14.71
C SER A 190 -0.95 -2.81 -14.95
N ALA A 191 -0.98 -1.80 -15.81
CA ALA A 191 -2.22 -1.11 -16.17
C ALA A 191 -3.27 -2.06 -16.79
N GLU A 192 -2.86 -3.13 -17.48
CA GLU A 192 -3.79 -4.18 -17.94
C GLU A 192 -4.38 -4.98 -16.78
N THR A 193 -3.56 -5.31 -15.77
CA THR A 193 -3.99 -5.97 -14.53
C THR A 193 -4.98 -5.10 -13.76
N MET A 194 -4.70 -3.78 -13.63
CA MET A 194 -5.62 -2.82 -13.01
C MET A 194 -7.01 -2.88 -13.66
N ARG A 195 -7.05 -2.77 -15.00
CA ARG A 195 -8.29 -2.84 -15.78
C ARG A 195 -9.00 -4.19 -15.66
N HIS A 196 -8.26 -5.29 -15.64
CA HIS A 196 -8.84 -6.63 -15.47
C HIS A 196 -9.48 -6.79 -14.09
N ALA A 197 -8.74 -6.41 -13.05
CA ALA A 197 -9.20 -6.51 -11.67
C ALA A 197 -10.46 -5.66 -11.44
N LEU A 198 -10.48 -4.40 -11.87
CA LEU A 198 -11.66 -3.52 -11.71
C LEU A 198 -12.90 -4.03 -12.45
N ARG A 199 -12.74 -4.69 -13.60
CA ARG A 199 -13.87 -5.30 -14.33
C ARG A 199 -14.45 -6.52 -13.61
N VAL A 200 -13.66 -7.23 -12.83
CA VAL A 200 -14.06 -8.48 -12.15
C VAL A 200 -14.49 -8.22 -10.71
N ALA A 201 -13.93 -7.19 -10.08
CA ALA A 201 -14.16 -6.86 -8.68
C ALA A 201 -15.65 -6.61 -8.39
N GLN A 202 -16.15 -7.31 -7.37
CA GLN A 202 -17.55 -7.23 -6.92
C GLN A 202 -17.73 -6.33 -5.69
N VAL A 203 -16.61 -5.89 -5.12
CA VAL A 203 -16.52 -4.92 -4.02
C VAL A 203 -15.44 -3.89 -4.36
N PRO A 204 -15.39 -2.75 -3.66
CA PRO A 204 -14.38 -1.72 -3.91
C PRO A 204 -12.94 -2.25 -3.82
N ALA A 205 -12.12 -1.86 -4.79
CA ALA A 205 -10.68 -2.07 -4.82
C ALA A 205 -9.92 -0.86 -4.24
N ILE A 206 -8.64 -1.02 -3.97
CA ILE A 206 -7.75 0.05 -3.54
C ILE A 206 -6.50 0.13 -4.40
N PHE A 207 -5.85 1.29 -4.38
CA PHE A 207 -4.40 1.37 -4.50
C PHE A 207 -3.88 1.74 -3.12
N SER A 208 -3.10 0.87 -2.48
CA SER A 208 -2.58 1.13 -1.12
C SER A 208 -1.50 2.22 -1.10
N HIS A 209 -0.73 2.34 -2.18
CA HIS A 209 0.30 3.37 -2.36
C HIS A 209 0.59 3.58 -3.86
N SER A 210 -0.20 4.40 -4.54
CA SER A 210 0.05 4.76 -5.95
C SER A 210 -0.44 6.17 -6.25
N SER A 211 0.25 6.84 -7.16
CA SER A 211 -0.05 8.23 -7.54
C SER A 211 -0.58 8.29 -8.97
N ALA A 212 -0.86 9.49 -9.50
CA ALA A 212 -1.43 9.67 -10.84
C ALA A 212 -0.39 9.66 -11.98
N GLN A 213 -0.60 8.84 -13.03
CA GLN A 213 0.35 8.70 -14.14
C GLN A 213 0.39 9.96 -15.02
N ALA A 214 -0.73 10.66 -15.17
CA ALA A 214 -0.80 11.89 -15.97
C ALA A 214 0.05 13.04 -15.39
N VAL A 215 0.31 13.03 -14.08
CA VAL A 215 1.16 14.03 -13.40
C VAL A 215 2.64 13.65 -13.47
N CYS A 216 2.95 12.35 -13.30
CA CYS A 216 4.29 11.81 -13.42
C CYS A 216 4.24 10.44 -14.12
N ASP A 217 4.85 10.34 -15.31
CA ASP A 217 4.83 9.12 -16.12
C ASP A 217 5.76 8.06 -15.52
N SER A 218 5.21 7.31 -14.57
CA SER A 218 5.81 6.15 -13.95
C SER A 218 4.88 4.95 -14.12
N PRO A 219 5.38 3.75 -14.46
CA PRO A 219 4.55 2.55 -14.55
C PRO A 219 3.89 2.20 -13.21
N ARG A 220 4.43 2.70 -12.10
CA ARG A 220 3.89 2.49 -10.75
C ARG A 220 2.66 3.36 -10.44
N ASN A 221 2.32 4.31 -11.32
CA ASN A 221 1.19 5.21 -11.16
C ASN A 221 -0.06 4.74 -11.92
N ALA A 222 -1.23 5.15 -11.42
CA ALA A 222 -2.53 4.82 -12.02
C ALA A 222 -2.83 5.73 -13.24
N PRO A 223 -3.16 5.16 -14.42
CA PRO A 223 -3.67 5.91 -15.56
C PRO A 223 -5.05 6.54 -15.28
N ASP A 224 -5.38 7.63 -15.97
CA ASP A 224 -6.67 8.32 -15.78
C ASP A 224 -7.88 7.41 -16.06
N ASP A 225 -7.83 6.56 -17.09
CA ASP A 225 -8.93 5.64 -17.39
C ASP A 225 -9.15 4.60 -16.27
N VAL A 226 -8.09 4.26 -15.53
CA VAL A 226 -8.15 3.39 -14.37
C VAL A 226 -8.71 4.14 -13.15
N LEU A 227 -8.33 5.41 -12.96
CA LEU A 227 -8.89 6.27 -11.90
C LEU A 227 -10.40 6.51 -12.10
N GLU A 228 -10.85 6.69 -13.34
CA GLU A 228 -12.28 6.76 -13.69
C GLU A 228 -12.99 5.43 -13.39
N ALA A 229 -12.40 4.30 -13.77
CA ALA A 229 -12.98 2.98 -13.47
C ALA A 229 -12.99 2.67 -11.96
N LEU A 230 -12.02 3.18 -11.19
CA LEU A 230 -11.96 3.06 -9.74
C LEU A 230 -13.10 3.82 -9.07
N ARG A 231 -13.42 5.03 -9.56
CA ARG A 231 -14.61 5.78 -9.13
C ARG A 231 -15.87 4.96 -9.31
N ASP A 232 -16.06 4.41 -10.50
CA ASP A 232 -17.26 3.63 -10.85
C ASP A 232 -17.34 2.31 -10.05
N ASN A 233 -16.19 1.74 -9.67
CA ASN A 233 -16.09 0.58 -8.78
C ASN A 233 -16.37 0.93 -7.29
N GLY A 234 -16.28 2.20 -6.90
CA GLY A 234 -16.39 2.63 -5.51
C GLY A 234 -15.08 2.60 -4.71
N GLY A 235 -13.94 2.37 -5.38
CA GLY A 235 -12.62 2.20 -4.74
C GLY A 235 -11.97 3.49 -4.24
N VAL A 236 -10.71 3.41 -3.80
CA VAL A 236 -9.90 4.56 -3.37
C VAL A 236 -8.45 4.42 -3.83
N CYS A 237 -7.88 5.50 -4.37
CA CYS A 237 -6.46 5.58 -4.71
C CYS A 237 -5.72 6.29 -3.59
N MET A 238 -4.88 5.58 -2.83
CA MET A 238 -4.13 6.14 -1.72
C MET A 238 -2.78 6.65 -2.24
N VAL A 239 -2.66 7.99 -2.33
CA VAL A 239 -1.52 8.67 -2.97
C VAL A 239 -0.26 8.45 -2.15
N THR A 240 0.80 8.03 -2.84
CA THR A 240 2.10 7.73 -2.24
C THR A 240 3.10 8.86 -2.38
N PHE A 241 4.17 8.80 -1.59
CA PHE A 241 5.18 9.85 -1.50
C PHE A 241 6.51 9.45 -2.16
N VAL A 242 6.62 8.26 -2.75
CA VAL A 242 7.85 7.79 -3.41
C VAL A 242 8.34 8.82 -4.45
N PRO A 243 9.54 9.40 -4.31
CA PRO A 243 10.02 10.50 -5.15
C PRO A 243 9.94 10.21 -6.65
N SER A 244 10.42 9.05 -7.08
CA SER A 244 10.39 8.63 -8.50
C SER A 244 8.98 8.36 -9.04
N PHE A 245 7.95 8.35 -8.20
CA PHE A 245 6.56 8.23 -8.63
C PHE A 245 5.86 9.59 -8.63
N VAL A 246 6.33 10.55 -7.84
CA VAL A 246 5.65 11.85 -7.71
C VAL A 246 6.34 13.01 -8.43
N ASN A 247 7.63 12.89 -8.73
CA ASN A 247 8.41 13.93 -9.37
C ASN A 247 8.95 13.45 -10.74
N PRO A 248 8.59 14.11 -11.86
CA PRO A 248 9.04 13.70 -13.19
C PRO A 248 10.55 13.67 -13.39
N GLN A 249 11.32 14.51 -12.68
CA GLN A 249 12.78 14.52 -12.76
C GLN A 249 13.37 13.31 -12.01
N ALA A 250 12.84 12.99 -10.83
CA ALA A 250 13.23 11.78 -10.11
C ALA A 250 12.82 10.50 -10.88
N ALA A 251 11.68 10.50 -11.56
CA ALA A 251 11.26 9.42 -12.44
C ALA A 251 12.23 9.22 -13.62
N ALA A 252 12.63 10.31 -14.29
CA ALA A 252 13.63 10.27 -15.36
C ALA A 252 14.98 9.76 -14.86
N TRP A 253 15.45 10.25 -13.70
CA TRP A 253 16.67 9.77 -13.05
C TRP A 253 16.62 8.27 -12.76
N ARG A 254 15.48 7.78 -12.25
CA ARG A 254 15.27 6.35 -11.97
C ARG A 254 15.29 5.51 -13.25
N ALA A 255 14.68 6.00 -14.32
CA ALA A 255 14.69 5.33 -15.62
C ALA A 255 16.10 5.25 -16.23
N GLU A 256 16.85 6.35 -16.19
CA GLU A 256 18.25 6.42 -16.66
C GLU A 256 19.15 5.45 -15.87
N GLY A 257 19.06 5.48 -14.53
CA GLY A 257 19.79 4.54 -13.68
C GLY A 257 19.43 3.08 -13.98
N THR A 258 18.16 2.78 -14.26
CA THR A 258 17.71 1.41 -14.56
C THR A 258 18.26 0.95 -15.92
N ALA A 259 18.27 1.82 -16.92
CA ALA A 259 18.86 1.54 -18.22
C ALA A 259 20.38 1.32 -18.12
N GLN A 260 21.06 2.08 -17.26
CA GLN A 260 22.48 1.88 -17.00
C GLN A 260 22.75 0.54 -16.29
N ALA A 261 22.00 0.22 -15.23
CA ALA A 261 22.10 -1.08 -14.54
C ALA A 261 21.96 -2.24 -15.52
N ALA A 262 20.94 -2.17 -16.40
CA ALA A 262 20.71 -3.18 -17.42
C ALA A 262 21.89 -3.31 -18.41
N SER A 263 22.56 -2.20 -18.75
CA SER A 263 23.77 -2.24 -19.59
C SER A 263 24.97 -2.90 -18.90
N GLU A 264 24.96 -2.96 -17.57
CA GLU A 264 25.95 -3.64 -16.73
C GLU A 264 25.52 -5.10 -16.41
N GLY A 265 24.38 -5.55 -16.93
CA GLY A 265 23.83 -6.89 -16.70
C GLY A 265 23.04 -7.04 -15.39
N ILE A 266 22.86 -5.94 -14.66
CA ILE A 266 22.15 -5.88 -13.38
C ILE A 266 20.67 -5.66 -13.67
N THR A 267 19.80 -6.52 -13.12
CA THR A 267 18.35 -6.46 -13.37
C THR A 267 17.59 -6.28 -12.05
N PRO A 268 16.39 -5.67 -12.06
CA PRO A 268 15.55 -5.57 -10.87
C PRO A 268 15.17 -6.93 -10.24
N ALA A 269 15.34 -8.03 -10.96
CA ALA A 269 15.09 -9.37 -10.43
C ALA A 269 16.14 -9.81 -9.40
N ASP A 270 17.37 -9.28 -9.47
CA ASP A 270 18.36 -9.40 -8.40
C ASP A 270 18.28 -8.15 -7.52
N ALA A 271 17.40 -8.20 -6.51
CA ALA A 271 17.09 -7.05 -5.67
C ALA A 271 18.32 -6.51 -4.92
N ASP A 272 19.22 -7.39 -4.48
CA ASP A 272 20.42 -7.02 -3.72
C ASP A 272 21.44 -6.31 -4.61
N GLU A 273 21.72 -6.88 -5.79
CA GLU A 273 22.64 -6.25 -6.75
C GLU A 273 22.07 -4.93 -7.31
N PHE A 274 20.77 -4.89 -7.58
CA PHE A 274 20.09 -3.70 -8.06
C PHE A 274 20.05 -2.59 -7.01
N ALA A 275 19.82 -2.92 -5.74
CA ALA A 275 19.90 -1.95 -4.63
C ALA A 275 21.32 -1.42 -4.46
N ALA A 276 22.33 -2.29 -4.50
CA ALA A 276 23.73 -1.89 -4.41
C ALA A 276 24.15 -0.99 -5.58
N PHE A 277 23.70 -1.28 -6.81
CA PHE A 277 23.90 -0.41 -7.96
C PHE A 277 23.31 0.98 -7.72
N PHE A 278 22.07 1.07 -7.25
CA PHE A 278 21.40 2.36 -7.07
C PHE A 278 22.00 3.20 -5.93
N ALA A 279 22.48 2.56 -4.86
CA ALA A 279 23.26 3.25 -3.82
C ALA A 279 24.50 3.93 -4.43
N ALA A 280 25.29 3.19 -5.23
CA ALA A 280 26.47 3.73 -5.90
C ALA A 280 26.13 4.73 -7.03
N TYR A 281 24.99 4.55 -7.70
CA TYR A 281 24.51 5.47 -8.73
C TYR A 281 24.16 6.83 -8.12
N ARG A 282 23.45 6.86 -6.99
CA ARG A 282 23.07 8.09 -6.28
C ARG A 282 24.26 8.93 -5.81
N GLU A 283 25.36 8.29 -5.40
CA GLU A 283 26.59 9.01 -5.05
C GLU A 283 27.22 9.73 -6.25
N ARG A 284 27.10 9.16 -7.45
CA ARG A 284 27.68 9.71 -8.69
C ARG A 284 26.75 10.69 -9.39
N VAL A 285 25.45 10.40 -9.36
CA VAL A 285 24.38 11.16 -10.01
C VAL A 285 23.32 11.42 -8.95
N PRO A 286 23.36 12.57 -8.27
CA PRO A 286 22.38 12.89 -7.22
C PRO A 286 20.94 12.84 -7.76
N GLU A 287 20.06 12.19 -7.00
CA GLU A 287 18.63 12.12 -7.31
C GLU A 287 17.98 13.51 -7.16
N PRO A 288 17.19 13.98 -8.15
CA PRO A 288 16.44 15.23 -8.02
C PRO A 288 15.48 15.19 -6.83
N PRO A 289 15.44 16.23 -5.98
CA PRO A 289 14.58 16.22 -4.79
C PRO A 289 13.11 16.35 -5.20
N ALA A 290 12.27 15.43 -4.72
CA ALA A 290 10.83 15.61 -4.69
C ALA A 290 10.43 16.48 -3.50
N THR A 291 9.27 17.12 -3.58
CA THR A 291 8.74 18.01 -2.54
C THR A 291 7.30 17.67 -2.16
N LEU A 292 6.84 18.18 -1.03
CA LEU A 292 5.42 18.14 -0.64
C LEU A 292 4.48 18.68 -1.75
N ALA A 293 4.93 19.68 -2.52
CA ALA A 293 4.13 20.25 -3.60
C ALA A 293 3.89 19.24 -4.75
N ASP A 294 4.85 18.35 -5.01
CA ASP A 294 4.69 17.29 -5.99
C ASP A 294 3.57 16.33 -5.54
N VAL A 295 3.58 15.91 -4.27
CA VAL A 295 2.52 15.07 -3.70
C VAL A 295 1.15 15.74 -3.74
N VAL A 296 1.07 17.04 -3.44
CA VAL A 296 -0.17 17.82 -3.55
C VAL A 296 -0.73 17.77 -4.97
N ALA A 297 0.12 17.91 -6.00
CA ALA A 297 -0.32 17.85 -7.39
C ALA A 297 -0.96 16.49 -7.74
N HIS A 298 -0.41 15.39 -7.22
CA HIS A 298 -1.01 14.07 -7.39
C HIS A 298 -2.34 13.92 -6.65
N VAL A 299 -2.45 14.41 -5.41
CA VAL A 299 -3.72 14.38 -4.65
C VAL A 299 -4.81 15.19 -5.37
N GLU A 300 -4.48 16.37 -5.88
CA GLU A 300 -5.43 17.21 -6.62
C GLU A 300 -5.85 16.58 -7.95
N HIS A 301 -4.92 15.97 -8.69
CA HIS A 301 -5.25 15.27 -9.94
C HIS A 301 -6.11 14.03 -9.71
N VAL A 302 -5.79 13.19 -8.72
CA VAL A 302 -6.64 12.03 -8.37
C VAL A 302 -8.03 12.49 -7.97
N ARG A 303 -8.15 13.58 -7.19
CA ARG A 303 -9.45 14.19 -6.88
C ARG A 303 -10.19 14.67 -8.13
N GLU A 304 -9.51 15.27 -9.09
CA GLU A 304 -10.12 15.78 -10.32
C GLU A 304 -10.70 14.64 -11.18
N VAL A 305 -9.95 13.55 -11.34
CA VAL A 305 -10.34 12.44 -12.23
C VAL A 305 -11.27 11.45 -11.54
N ALA A 306 -10.88 10.94 -10.37
CA ALA A 306 -11.63 9.93 -9.64
C ALA A 306 -12.72 10.54 -8.74
N GLY A 307 -12.59 11.79 -8.31
CA GLY A 307 -13.48 12.44 -7.36
C GLY A 307 -12.98 12.35 -5.91
N VAL A 308 -13.46 13.28 -5.07
CA VAL A 308 -12.99 13.43 -3.68
C VAL A 308 -13.30 12.22 -2.78
N ASP A 309 -14.28 11.39 -3.13
CA ASP A 309 -14.65 10.18 -2.38
C ASP A 309 -13.74 8.97 -2.70
N HIS A 310 -12.75 9.16 -3.58
CA HIS A 310 -11.89 8.11 -4.16
C HIS A 310 -10.39 8.40 -4.05
N VAL A 311 -10.00 9.33 -3.18
CA VAL A 311 -8.60 9.67 -2.89
C VAL A 311 -8.26 9.41 -1.42
N GLY A 312 -7.07 8.86 -1.15
CA GLY A 312 -6.54 8.58 0.19
C GLY A 312 -5.03 8.84 0.27
N LEU A 313 -4.37 8.35 1.32
CA LEU A 313 -2.92 8.56 1.56
C LEU A 313 -2.22 7.24 1.91
N GLY A 314 -1.11 6.94 1.23
CA GLY A 314 -0.33 5.71 1.43
C GLY A 314 1.15 6.01 1.27
N GLY A 315 1.77 6.53 2.33
CA GLY A 315 3.03 7.26 2.30
C GLY A 315 4.25 6.45 1.88
N ASP A 316 4.20 5.12 2.00
CA ASP A 316 5.34 4.23 1.73
C ASP A 316 6.52 4.51 2.67
N TYR A 317 6.21 4.96 3.88
CA TYR A 317 7.20 5.15 4.95
C TYR A 317 7.85 3.81 5.29
N ASP A 318 9.15 3.84 5.57
CA ASP A 318 10.01 2.67 5.77
C ASP A 318 10.14 1.71 4.56
N GLY A 319 9.46 1.98 3.43
CA GLY A 319 9.55 1.19 2.19
C GLY A 319 10.57 1.74 1.18
N VAL A 320 10.94 3.01 1.34
CA VAL A 320 11.97 3.71 0.54
C VAL A 320 12.99 4.40 1.42
N GLU A 321 14.16 4.68 0.86
CA GLU A 321 15.27 5.34 1.58
C GLU A 321 15.10 6.86 1.69
N VAL A 322 14.51 7.49 0.67
CA VAL A 322 14.37 8.95 0.58
C VAL A 322 12.94 9.30 0.28
N LEU A 323 12.43 10.32 0.96
CA LEU A 323 11.09 10.85 0.81
C LEU A 323 11.12 12.35 0.46
N PRO A 324 10.00 12.93 -0.02
CA PRO A 324 9.94 14.31 -0.44
C PRO A 324 10.24 15.29 0.69
N GLU A 325 10.83 16.44 0.36
CA GLU A 325 11.01 17.54 1.31
C GLU A 325 9.65 17.98 1.89
N GLY A 326 9.55 18.05 3.21
CA GLY A 326 8.32 18.27 3.94
C GLY A 326 7.50 17.00 4.23
N LEU A 327 7.92 15.81 3.79
CA LEU A 327 7.26 14.51 4.02
C LEU A 327 8.25 13.42 4.45
N GLU A 328 9.37 13.80 5.06
CA GLU A 328 10.53 12.96 5.36
C GLU A 328 10.24 11.80 6.33
N ASP A 329 9.23 11.95 7.17
CA ASP A 329 8.79 10.95 8.12
C ASP A 329 7.28 11.06 8.36
N VAL A 330 6.71 10.15 9.16
CA VAL A 330 5.26 10.08 9.42
C VAL A 330 4.69 11.34 10.08
N THR A 331 5.48 12.36 10.46
CA THR A 331 4.96 13.67 10.87
C THR A 331 4.48 14.52 9.69
N GLY A 332 4.81 14.13 8.45
CA GLY A 332 4.55 14.86 7.22
C GLY A 332 3.08 15.08 6.88
N TYR A 333 2.19 14.15 7.26
CA TYR A 333 0.76 14.24 6.86
C TYR A 333 0.08 15.53 7.31
N ARG A 334 0.42 16.05 8.50
CA ARG A 334 -0.15 17.33 8.96
C ARG A 334 0.22 18.47 8.00
N ARG A 335 1.48 18.52 7.55
CA ARG A 335 1.95 19.54 6.60
C ARG A 335 1.25 19.40 5.25
N LEU A 336 1.03 18.17 4.80
CA LEU A 336 0.29 17.89 3.56
C LEU A 336 -1.15 18.41 3.63
N LEU A 337 -1.86 18.08 4.71
CA LEU A 337 -3.24 18.53 4.91
C LEU A 337 -3.34 20.05 5.10
N GLU A 338 -2.35 20.69 5.73
CA GLU A 338 -2.25 22.16 5.82
C GLU A 338 -2.10 22.77 4.43
N ALA A 339 -1.21 22.23 3.59
CA ALA A 339 -1.02 22.71 2.23
C ALA A 339 -2.27 22.55 1.34
N LEU A 340 -3.03 21.47 1.52
CA LEU A 340 -4.31 21.26 0.82
C LEU A 340 -5.41 22.21 1.34
N ALA A 341 -5.47 22.45 2.66
CA ALA A 341 -6.38 23.43 3.25
C ALA A 341 -6.13 24.86 2.72
N GLU A 342 -4.86 25.25 2.58
CA GLU A 342 -4.46 26.54 1.97
C GLU A 342 -4.90 26.67 0.51
N ARG A 343 -5.10 25.54 -0.19
CA ARG A 343 -5.61 25.46 -1.56
C ARG A 343 -7.14 25.36 -1.64
N GLY A 344 -7.83 25.50 -0.51
CA GLY A 344 -9.29 25.56 -0.45
C GLY A 344 -9.98 24.20 -0.34
N TRP A 345 -9.26 23.14 0.02
CA TRP A 345 -9.92 21.91 0.45
C TRP A 345 -10.75 22.16 1.71
N SER A 346 -12.00 21.71 1.71
CA SER A 346 -12.89 21.87 2.86
C SER A 346 -12.50 20.91 3.99
N ASP A 347 -12.94 21.20 5.22
CA ASP A 347 -12.74 20.27 6.35
C ASP A 347 -13.37 18.89 6.04
N GLU A 348 -14.49 18.85 5.31
CA GLU A 348 -15.15 17.61 4.89
C GLU A 348 -14.28 16.82 3.89
N ASP A 349 -13.76 17.50 2.85
CA ASP A 349 -12.90 16.87 1.85
C ASP A 349 -11.60 16.32 2.48
N LEU A 350 -11.01 17.07 3.41
CA LEU A 350 -9.80 16.61 4.11
C LEU A 350 -10.10 15.45 5.06
N GLY A 351 -11.28 15.42 5.69
CA GLY A 351 -11.72 14.27 6.49
C GLY A 351 -11.92 13.00 5.65
N LYS A 352 -12.46 13.16 4.44
CA LYS A 352 -12.58 12.07 3.44
C LYS A 352 -11.22 11.53 3.02
N LEU A 353 -10.31 12.42 2.63
CA LEU A 353 -8.92 12.10 2.25
C LEU A 353 -8.17 11.39 3.38
N ALA A 354 -8.28 11.91 4.61
CA ALA A 354 -7.52 11.40 5.74
C ALA A 354 -7.94 9.97 6.13
N SER A 355 -9.24 9.70 6.20
CA SER A 355 -9.73 8.36 6.61
C SER A 355 -11.13 7.99 6.17
N GLY A 356 -12.00 8.96 5.88
CA GLY A 356 -13.40 8.68 5.55
C GLY A 356 -13.56 7.75 4.36
N ASN A 357 -12.76 7.94 3.30
CA ASN A 357 -12.87 7.16 2.07
C ASN A 357 -12.44 5.70 2.26
N ILE A 358 -11.31 5.47 2.93
CA ILE A 358 -10.85 4.09 3.17
C ILE A 358 -11.75 3.35 4.17
N LEU A 359 -12.29 4.02 5.19
CA LEU A 359 -13.29 3.42 6.09
C LEU A 359 -14.58 3.04 5.34
N ARG A 360 -15.05 3.87 4.41
CA ARG A 360 -16.18 3.54 3.53
C ARG A 360 -15.87 2.29 2.70
N VAL A 361 -14.72 2.26 2.03
CA VAL A 361 -14.27 1.12 1.22
C VAL A 361 -14.20 -0.16 2.03
N MET A 362 -13.65 -0.12 3.25
CA MET A 362 -13.63 -1.27 4.15
C MET A 362 -15.04 -1.77 4.48
N ARG A 363 -15.96 -0.89 4.87
CA ARG A 363 -17.35 -1.27 5.19
C ARG A 363 -18.09 -1.89 3.99
N GLU A 364 -17.90 -1.31 2.82
CA GLU A 364 -18.51 -1.81 1.58
C GLU A 364 -17.94 -3.18 1.21
N ALA A 365 -16.63 -3.40 1.35
CA ALA A 365 -16.00 -4.71 1.15
C ALA A 365 -16.48 -5.75 2.16
N GLU A 366 -16.58 -5.40 3.45
CA GLU A 366 -17.13 -6.28 4.49
C GLU A 366 -18.59 -6.66 4.21
N SER A 367 -19.40 -5.69 3.77
CA SER A 367 -20.82 -5.90 3.45
C SER A 367 -21.00 -6.77 2.20
N GLY A 368 -20.25 -6.47 1.13
CA GLY A 368 -20.25 -7.26 -0.09
C GLY A 368 -19.77 -8.69 0.16
N ALA A 369 -18.73 -8.87 0.99
CA ALA A 369 -18.25 -10.19 1.39
C ALA A 369 -19.34 -11.02 2.08
N ARG A 370 -20.09 -10.44 3.03
CA ARG A 370 -21.22 -11.13 3.67
C ARG A 370 -22.26 -11.60 2.64
N ALA A 371 -22.65 -10.73 1.72
CA ALA A 371 -23.60 -11.08 0.66
C ALA A 371 -23.06 -12.19 -0.27
N LEU A 372 -21.77 -12.17 -0.61
CA LEU A 372 -21.15 -13.19 -1.45
C LEU A 372 -21.02 -14.55 -0.74
N GLN A 373 -20.78 -14.55 0.56
CA GLN A 373 -20.73 -15.77 1.38
C GLN A 373 -22.08 -16.46 1.52
N GLU A 374 -23.18 -15.70 1.48
CA GLU A 374 -24.54 -16.24 1.42
C GLU A 374 -24.86 -16.87 0.04
N GLN A 375 -24.24 -16.35 -1.03
CA GLN A 375 -24.47 -16.81 -2.40
C GLN A 375 -23.61 -18.02 -2.79
N ARG A 376 -22.37 -18.12 -2.29
CA ARG A 376 -21.45 -19.20 -2.65
C ARG A 376 -20.44 -19.54 -1.55
N GLY A 377 -20.04 -20.80 -1.54
CA GLY A 377 -18.95 -21.30 -0.71
C GLY A 377 -17.56 -20.82 -1.16
N PRO A 378 -16.49 -21.17 -0.40
CA PRO A 378 -15.11 -20.93 -0.81
C PRO A 378 -14.79 -21.60 -2.14
N SER A 379 -14.02 -20.91 -2.98
CA SER A 379 -13.47 -21.54 -4.17
C SER A 379 -12.42 -22.59 -3.78
N LEU A 380 -12.50 -23.74 -4.46
CA LEU A 380 -11.56 -24.86 -4.33
C LEU A 380 -10.70 -25.02 -5.59
N ALA A 381 -10.85 -24.11 -6.56
CA ALA A 381 -10.11 -24.16 -7.81
C ALA A 381 -8.60 -24.06 -7.57
N THR A 382 -7.83 -24.76 -8.39
CA THR A 382 -6.37 -24.66 -8.41
C THR A 382 -5.89 -23.92 -9.66
N ILE A 383 -4.65 -23.42 -9.61
CA ILE A 383 -4.03 -22.79 -10.77
C ILE A 383 -3.91 -23.76 -11.96
N SER A 384 -3.57 -25.04 -11.71
CA SER A 384 -3.50 -26.05 -12.78
C SER A 384 -4.86 -26.33 -13.41
N GLU A 385 -5.96 -26.23 -12.65
CA GLU A 385 -7.30 -26.41 -13.21
C GLU A 385 -7.74 -25.26 -14.12
N LEU A 386 -7.34 -24.03 -13.79
CA LEU A 386 -7.80 -22.83 -14.48
C LEU A 386 -6.84 -22.35 -15.60
N ASP A 387 -5.54 -22.54 -15.40
CA ASP A 387 -4.50 -22.00 -16.29
C ASP A 387 -3.71 -23.09 -17.03
N GLY A 388 -3.79 -24.36 -16.61
CA GLY A 388 -3.13 -25.52 -17.24
C GLY A 388 -1.89 -26.00 -16.50
#